data_AF-A0A6B3E7V0-F1
#
_entry.id   AF-A0A6B3E7V0-F1
#
_cell.length_a   1.000
_cell.length_b   1.000
_cell.length_c   1.000
_cell.angle_alpha   90.00
_cell.angle_beta   90.00
_cell.angle_gamma   90.00
#
_symmetry.space_group_name_H-M   'P 1'
#
loop_
_entity.id
_entity.type
_entity.pdbx_description
1 polymer ?
#
loop_
_entity_poly.entity_id
_entity_poly.type
_entity_poly.pdbx_seq_one_letter_code
_entity_poly.pdbx_strand_id
1 'polypeptide(L)' 'FTWFDPADTGRGKGEVASVVSMVDKAAQLYGSDRSRVYVTGLSAGGGMTANLLAAYPDVFAGGAVDSGLPA' A
#
# COMPACT_ATOMS: atom_id res chain seq x y z
N PHE A 1 -10.52 4.63 -6.39
CA PHE A 1 -9.94 4.53 -5.04
C PHE A 1 -11.03 4.14 -4.01
N THR A 2 -11.55 2.91 -4.09
CA THR A 2 -12.48 2.20 -3.19
C THR A 2 -11.75 1.42 -2.09
N TRP A 3 -10.92 2.12 -1.32
CA TRP A 3 -10.11 1.55 -0.22
C TRP A 3 -10.93 0.83 0.87
N PHE A 4 -12.23 1.05 0.96
CA PHE A 4 -13.11 0.45 1.97
C PHE A 4 -13.85 -0.79 1.46
N ASP A 5 -13.73 -1.13 0.18
CA ASP A 5 -14.40 -2.29 -0.41
C ASP A 5 -13.52 -3.55 -0.27
N PRO A 6 -13.92 -4.55 0.53
CA PRO A 6 -13.15 -5.78 0.71
C PRO A 6 -12.87 -6.54 -0.59
N ALA A 7 -13.67 -6.34 -1.65
CA ALA A 7 -13.43 -6.97 -2.95
C ALA A 7 -12.14 -6.47 -3.61
N ASP A 8 -11.73 -5.23 -3.31
CA ASP A 8 -10.63 -4.50 -3.96
C ASP A 8 -9.37 -4.34 -3.09
N THR A 9 -9.40 -4.76 -1.83
CA THR A 9 -8.28 -4.59 -0.87
C THR A 9 -7.40 -5.82 -0.71
N GLY A 10 -7.77 -6.95 -1.33
CA GLY A 10 -6.97 -8.18 -1.31
C GLY A 10 -5.75 -8.14 -2.25
N ARG A 11 -4.72 -8.93 -1.92
CA ARG A 11 -3.52 -9.07 -2.74
C ARG A 11 -3.85 -9.42 -4.20
N GLY A 12 -3.23 -8.70 -5.12
CA GLY A 12 -3.36 -8.88 -6.57
C GLY A 12 -4.64 -8.27 -7.15
N LYS A 13 -5.41 -7.53 -6.35
CA LYS A 13 -6.69 -6.94 -6.76
C LYS A 13 -6.69 -5.42 -6.56
N GLY A 14 -7.63 -4.80 -7.27
CA GLY A 14 -7.98 -3.40 -7.11
C GLY A 14 -6.79 -2.47 -7.01
N GLU A 15 -6.86 -1.60 -6.01
CA GLU A 15 -5.98 -0.45 -5.91
C GLU A 15 -4.71 -0.76 -5.14
N VAL A 16 -4.77 -1.73 -4.22
CA VAL A 16 -3.58 -2.20 -3.53
C VAL A 16 -2.56 -2.77 -4.53
N ALA A 17 -3.03 -3.52 -5.54
CA ALA A 17 -2.17 -4.02 -6.62
C ALA A 17 -1.64 -2.90 -7.53
N SER A 18 -2.46 -1.87 -7.77
CA SER A 18 -2.07 -0.71 -8.57
C SER A 18 -0.94 0.07 -7.89
N VAL A 19 -1.04 0.30 -6.57
CA VAL A 19 0.01 0.98 -5.79
C VAL A 19 1.30 0.17 -5.77
N VAL A 20 1.26 -1.14 -5.58
CA VAL A 20 2.46 -1.99 -5.63
C VAL A 20 3.11 -1.94 -7.02
N SER A 21 2.33 -1.92 -8.09
CA SER A 21 2.86 -1.76 -9.45
C SER A 21 3.58 -0.41 -9.63
N MET A 22 3.08 0.67 -9.01
CA MET A 22 3.73 1.98 -9.01
C MET A 22 5.04 1.95 -8.21
N VAL A 23 5.07 1.29 -7.05
CA VAL A 23 6.29 1.08 -6.25
C VAL A 23 7.33 0.33 -7.06
N ASP A 24 6.93 -0.77 -7.70
CA ASP A 24 7.81 -1.61 -8.49
C ASP A 24 8.44 -0.83 -9.64
N LYS A 25 7.63 -0.03 -10.33
CA LYS A 25 8.07 0.84 -11.41
C LYS A 25 9.03 1.92 -10.92
N ALA A 26 8.73 2.58 -9.81
CA ALA A 26 9.60 3.59 -9.23
C ALA A 26 10.95 3.00 -8.81
N ALA A 27 10.96 1.85 -8.14
CA ALA A 27 12.19 1.18 -7.75
C ALA A 27 13.07 0.78 -8.95
N GLN A 28 12.47 0.33 -10.05
CA GLN A 28 13.20 0.04 -11.29
C GLN A 28 13.76 1.31 -11.95
N LEU A 29 12.98 2.40 -11.99
CA LEU A 29 13.38 3.65 -12.63
C LEU A 29 14.49 4.37 -11.87
N TYR A 30 14.45 4.32 -10.55
CA TYR A 30 15.32 5.14 -9.68
C TYR A 30 16.36 4.32 -8.91
N GLY A 31 16.42 2.99 -9.08
CA GLY A 31 17.34 2.12 -8.35
C GLY A 31 17.09 2.10 -6.84
N SER A 32 15.83 2.30 -6.41
CA SER A 32 15.48 2.35 -5.00
C SER A 32 15.66 0.98 -4.33
N ASP A 33 16.15 0.99 -3.08
CA ASP A 33 16.27 -0.21 -2.25
C ASP A 33 14.87 -0.74 -1.86
N ARG A 34 14.52 -1.89 -2.42
CA ARG A 34 13.21 -2.52 -2.20
C ARG A 34 13.00 -3.01 -0.77
N SER A 35 14.07 -3.21 0.00
CA SER A 35 13.98 -3.57 1.41
C SER A 35 13.62 -2.38 2.31
N ARG A 36 13.57 -1.16 1.74
CA ARG A 36 13.34 0.10 2.47
C ARG A 36 12.18 0.91 1.89
N VAL A 37 11.12 0.23 1.45
CA VAL A 37 9.89 0.88 1.00
C VAL A 37 8.93 1.03 2.17
N TYR A 38 8.37 2.23 2.34
CA TYR A 38 7.42 2.55 3.41
C TYR A 38 6.16 3.17 2.81
N VAL A 39 5.02 3.00 3.48
CA VAL A 39 3.74 3.57 3.07
C VAL A 39 3.10 4.39 4.20
N THR A 40 2.47 5.51 3.86
CA THR A 40 1.76 6.35 4.82
C THR A 40 0.56 7.03 4.17
N GLY A 41 -0.43 7.42 4.97
CA GLY A 41 -1.58 8.16 4.49
C GLY A 41 -2.50 8.64 5.62
N LEU A 42 -3.29 9.67 5.30
CA LEU A 42 -4.26 10.31 6.19
C LEU A 42 -5.70 9.94 5.80
N SER A 43 -6.57 9.71 6.79
CA SER A 43 -8.01 9.47 6.58
C SER A 43 -8.26 8.27 5.65
N ALA A 44 -8.89 8.48 4.49
CA ALA A 44 -9.02 7.48 3.43
C ALA A 44 -7.66 6.87 3.02
N GLY A 45 -6.61 7.69 2.96
CA GLY A 45 -5.25 7.23 2.69
C GLY A 45 -4.66 6.40 3.84
N GLY A 46 -5.10 6.67 5.07
CA GLY A 46 -4.76 5.84 6.23
C GLY A 46 -5.39 4.46 6.12
N GLY A 47 -6.66 4.38 5.72
CA GLY A 47 -7.33 3.11 5.42
C GLY A 47 -6.61 2.33 4.31
N MET A 48 -6.27 2.99 3.20
CA MET A 48 -5.46 2.37 2.14
C MET A 48 -4.09 1.90 2.64
N THR A 49 -3.44 2.65 3.52
CA THR A 49 -2.15 2.26 4.13
C THR A 49 -2.31 0.98 4.94
N ALA A 50 -3.37 0.86 5.74
CA ALA A 50 -3.66 -0.37 6.50
C ALA A 50 -3.86 -1.57 5.55
N ASN A 51 -4.64 -1.40 4.48
CA ASN A 51 -4.86 -2.46 3.49
C ASN A 51 -3.58 -2.90 2.79
N LEU A 52 -2.71 -1.95 2.41
CA LEU A 52 -1.43 -2.24 1.77
C LEU A 52 -0.50 -3.04 2.69
N LEU A 53 -0.41 -2.65 3.96
CA LEU A 53 0.37 -3.38 4.96
C LEU A 53 -0.18 -4.79 5.19
N ALA A 54 -1.50 -4.97 5.17
CA ALA A 54 -2.14 -6.28 5.34
C ALA A 54 -1.99 -7.18 4.10
N ALA A 55 -2.17 -6.65 2.88
CA ALA A 55 -2.14 -7.41 1.64
C ALA A 55 -0.72 -7.67 1.10
N TYR A 56 0.25 -6.82 1.46
CA TYR A 56 1.63 -6.88 0.95
C TYR A 56 2.69 -6.64 2.05
N PRO A 57 2.71 -7.46 3.13
CA PRO A 57 3.68 -7.32 4.21
C PRO A 57 5.14 -7.58 3.78
N ASP A 58 5.34 -8.21 2.63
CA ASP A 58 6.63 -8.48 2.00
C ASP A 58 7.12 -7.34 1.09
N VAL A 59 6.26 -6.38 0.75
CA VAL A 59 6.62 -5.22 -0.10
C VAL A 59 7.00 -4.01 0.75
N PHE A 60 6.30 -3.79 1.86
CA PHE A 60 6.50 -2.62 2.72
C PHE A 60 7.25 -3.02 4.00
N ALA A 61 8.39 -2.39 4.24
CA ALA A 61 9.18 -2.55 5.46
C ALA A 61 8.47 -1.97 6.70
N GLY A 62 7.50 -1.09 6.49
CA GLY A 62 6.64 -0.52 7.52
C GLY A 62 5.75 0.58 6.97
N GLY A 63 4.90 1.14 7.83
CA GLY A 63 4.05 2.26 7.45
C GLY A 63 3.39 2.96 8.63
N ALA A 64 2.76 4.09 8.34
CA ALA A 64 2.07 4.92 9.32
C ALA A 64 0.64 5.22 8.87
N VAL A 65 -0.33 4.80 9.68
CA VAL A 65 -1.75 5.07 9.47
C VAL A 65 -2.12 6.30 10.28
N ASP A 66 -2.47 7.40 9.61
CA ASP A 66 -2.97 8.60 10.26
C ASP A 66 -4.49 8.69 10.08
N SER A 67 -5.23 8.63 11.18
CA SER A 67 -6.68 8.82 11.22
C SER A 67 -7.46 7.93 10.21
N GLY A 68 -6.94 6.74 9.90
CA GLY A 68 -7.54 5.76 9.00
C GLY A 68 -8.26 4.63 9.74
N LEU A 69 -9.10 3.89 9.02
CA LEU A 69 -9.73 2.67 9.54
C LEU A 69 -8.77 1.47 9.40
N PRO A 70 -8.89 0.46 10.28
CA PRO A 70 -8.16 -0.80 10.11
C PRO A 70 -8.61 -1.53 8.83
N ALA A 71 -7.72 -2.40 8.33
CA ALA A 71 -7.98 -3.29 7.20
C ALA A 71 -8.94 -4.43 7.55
#